data_AF-A0A455XDR3-F1
#
_entry.id   AF-A0A455XDR3-F1
#
_cell.length_a   1.000
_cell.length_b   1.000
_cell.length_c   1.000
_cell.angle_alpha   90.00
_cell.angle_beta   90.00
_cell.angle_gamma   90.00
#
_symmetry.space_group_name_H-M   'P 1'
#
loop_
_entity.id
_entity.type
_entity.pdbx_description
1 polymer ?
#
loop_
_entity_poly.entity_id
_entity_poly.type
_entity_poly.pdbx_seq_one_letter_code
_entity_poly.pdbx_strand_id
1 'polypeptide(L)'
;MPTSTTSTSVVAPQNPDPEIQKLLQHLVKALQNARSGATPYLTEDTIRSMFYEWQDRGVFSPTANVDWDASKIIYYLEQNSK
;
A
#
# COMPACT_ATOMS: atom_id res chain seq x y z
N MET A 1 19.38 27.44 -18.11
CA MET A 1 19.03 26.59 -16.94
C MET A 1 19.83 27.09 -15.74
N PRO A 2 19.35 27.00 -14.49
CA PRO A 2 18.14 26.31 -13.98
C PRO A 2 17.23 27.21 -13.11
N THR A 3 15.94 26.89 -13.00
CA THR A 3 15.14 27.05 -11.77
C THR A 3 13.82 26.29 -11.98
N SER A 4 13.75 25.03 -11.54
CA SER A 4 12.45 24.40 -11.31
C SER A 4 12.00 24.83 -9.92
N THR A 5 11.14 25.85 -9.90
CA THR A 5 10.57 26.44 -8.71
C THR A 5 9.71 25.40 -7.99
N THR A 6 10.05 25.14 -6.73
CA THR A 6 9.14 24.51 -5.77
C THR A 6 7.89 25.37 -5.65
N SER A 7 6.80 24.97 -6.30
CA SER A 7 5.48 25.54 -6.05
C SER A 7 4.84 24.79 -4.90
N THR A 8 5.00 25.31 -3.69
CA THR A 8 4.16 24.97 -2.55
C THR A 8 2.75 25.48 -2.83
N SER A 9 1.89 24.63 -3.38
CA SER A 9 0.46 24.89 -3.50
C SER A 9 -0.24 24.33 -2.27
N VAL A 10 -0.65 25.20 -1.36
CA VAL A 10 -1.52 24.88 -0.24
C VAL A 10 -2.94 24.72 -0.79
N VAL A 11 -3.30 23.49 -1.20
CA VAL A 11 -4.66 23.11 -1.60
C VAL A 11 -5.17 22.08 -0.59
N ALA A 12 -6.32 22.35 0.03
CA ALA A 12 -7.01 21.40 0.90
C ALA A 12 -7.22 20.05 0.20
N PRO A 13 -7.06 18.89 0.87
CA PRO A 13 -7.07 17.59 0.20
C PRO A 13 -8.51 17.23 -0.19
N GLN A 14 -8.89 17.40 -1.47
CA GLN A 14 -10.25 17.17 -1.94
C GLN A 14 -10.47 15.83 -2.68
N ASN A 15 -9.52 14.90 -2.60
CA ASN A 15 -9.78 13.48 -2.81
C ASN A 15 -8.56 12.69 -2.30
N PRO A 16 -8.74 11.56 -1.60
CA PRO A 16 -7.62 10.64 -1.44
C PRO A 16 -7.14 10.22 -2.83
N ASP A 17 -5.82 10.17 -3.02
CA ASP A 17 -5.23 9.66 -4.24
C ASP A 17 -5.92 8.33 -4.64
N PRO A 18 -6.45 8.19 -5.87
CA PRO A 18 -7.13 6.97 -6.32
C PRO A 18 -6.30 5.71 -6.10
N GLU A 19 -4.98 5.79 -6.21
CA GLU A 19 -4.07 4.67 -5.96
C GLU A 19 -4.08 4.27 -4.47
N ILE A 20 -4.02 5.26 -3.57
CA ILE A 20 -4.13 5.05 -2.13
C ILE A 20 -5.47 4.40 -1.79
N GLN A 21 -6.56 4.90 -2.38
CA GLN A 21 -7.88 4.32 -2.15
C GLN A 21 -7.96 2.86 -2.63
N LYS A 22 -7.37 2.55 -3.78
CA LYS A 22 -7.29 1.18 -4.30
C LYS A 22 -6.46 0.27 -3.39
N LEU A 23 -5.31 0.76 -2.90
CA LEU A 23 -4.46 0.03 -1.97
C LEU A 23 -5.20 -0.35 -0.69
N LEU A 24 -5.88 0.62 -0.07
CA LEU A 24 -6.62 0.38 1.17
C LEU A 24 -7.74 -0.65 0.99
N GLN A 25 -8.48 -0.60 -0.13
CA GLN A 25 -9.51 -1.60 -0.43
C GLN A 25 -8.92 -3.02 -0.52
N HIS A 26 -7.77 -3.17 -1.19
CA HIS A 26 -7.11 -4.46 -1.32
C HIS A 26 -6.53 -4.97 -0.01
N LEU A 27 -5.95 -4.10 0.81
CA LEU A 27 -5.46 -4.46 2.14
C LEU A 27 -6.60 -4.94 3.06
N VAL A 28 -7.74 -4.23 3.05
CA VAL A 28 -8.92 -4.64 3.84
C VAL A 28 -9.46 -5.99 3.37
N LYS A 29 -9.58 -6.19 2.05
CA LYS A 29 -10.01 -7.47 1.48
C LYS A 29 -9.05 -8.60 1.84
N ALA A 30 -7.74 -8.38 1.72
CA ALA A 30 -6.75 -9.36 2.09
C ALA A 30 -6.84 -9.72 3.58
N LEU A 31 -7.04 -8.72 4.46
CA LEU A 31 -7.17 -8.94 5.89
C LEU A 31 -8.42 -9.77 6.22
N GLN A 32 -9.53 -9.49 5.53
CA GLN A 32 -10.75 -10.29 5.65
C GLN A 32 -10.53 -11.74 5.21
N ASN A 33 -9.81 -11.96 4.11
CA ASN A 33 -9.52 -13.30 3.60
C ASN A 33 -8.52 -14.06 4.48
N ALA A 34 -7.56 -13.38 5.11
CA ALA A 34 -6.69 -13.98 6.11
C ALA A 34 -7.47 -14.43 7.34
N ARG A 35 -8.41 -13.61 7.81
CA ARG A 35 -9.30 -13.96 8.94
C ARG A 35 -10.19 -15.16 8.68
N SER A 36 -10.67 -15.31 7.45
CA SER A 36 -11.49 -16.46 7.06
C SER A 36 -10.68 -17.72 6.77
N GLY A 37 -9.34 -17.64 6.78
CA GLY A 37 -8.45 -18.74 6.40
C GLY A 37 -8.43 -19.02 4.90
N ALA A 38 -8.93 -18.10 4.08
CA ALA A 38 -8.95 -18.25 2.62
C ALA A 38 -7.57 -18.01 1.98
N THR A 39 -6.64 -17.34 2.68
CA THR A 39 -5.27 -17.12 2.20
C THR A 39 -4.28 -18.07 2.86
N PRO A 40 -3.71 -19.05 2.12
CA PRO A 40 -2.77 -20.01 2.69
C PRO A 40 -1.41 -19.39 3.08
N TYR A 41 -1.02 -18.27 2.47
CA TYR A 41 0.31 -17.67 2.65
C TYR A 41 0.30 -16.25 3.22
N LEU A 42 -0.84 -15.56 3.18
CA LEU A 42 -0.99 -14.21 3.72
C LEU A 42 -1.62 -14.29 5.11
N THR A 43 -0.83 -13.93 6.12
CA THR A 43 -1.30 -13.84 7.51
C THR A 43 -1.80 -12.43 7.82
N GLU A 44 -2.64 -12.28 8.84
CA GLU A 44 -3.09 -10.96 9.31
C GLU A 44 -1.91 -10.06 9.68
N ASP A 45 -0.87 -10.63 10.34
CA ASP A 45 0.31 -9.90 10.77
C ASP A 45 1.11 -9.37 9.58
N THR A 46 1.28 -10.17 8.53
CA THR A 46 1.94 -9.74 7.29
C THR A 46 1.21 -8.55 6.64
N ILE A 47 -0.12 -8.62 6.55
CA ILE A 47 -0.95 -7.57 5.95
C ILE A 47 -0.89 -6.30 6.78
N ARG A 48 -0.89 -6.43 8.10
CA ARG A 48 -0.77 -5.32 9.04
C ARG A 48 0.61 -4.66 8.95
N SER A 49 1.69 -5.45 8.83
CA SER A 49 3.05 -4.91 8.59
C SER A 49 3.13 -4.16 7.27
N MET A 50 2.56 -4.72 6.19
CA MET A 50 2.46 -4.06 4.88
C MET A 50 1.80 -2.68 5.00
N PHE A 51 0.67 -2.61 5.69
CA PHE A 51 -0.04 -1.35 5.89
C PHE A 51 0.77 -0.34 6.69
N TYR A 52 1.33 -0.73 7.84
CA TYR A 52 2.04 0.21 8.71
C TYR A 52 3.34 0.73 8.11
N GLU A 53 4.14 -0.14 7.49
CA GLU A 53 5.36 0.31 6.82
C GLU A 53 5.06 1.24 5.66
N TRP A 54 4.07 0.89 4.83
CA TRP A 54 3.64 1.75 3.74
C TRP A 54 3.08 3.08 4.25
N GLN A 55 2.31 3.08 5.34
CA GLN A 55 1.77 4.31 5.93
C GLN A 55 2.89 5.21 6.48
N ASP A 56 3.94 4.63 7.07
CA ASP A 56 5.04 5.37 7.68
C ASP A 56 6.03 5.92 6.63
N ARG A 57 6.38 5.11 5.63
CA ARG A 57 7.47 5.41 4.68
C ARG A 57 7.01 5.65 3.24
N GLY A 58 5.75 5.35 2.92
CA GLY A 58 5.24 5.30 1.54
C GLY A 58 5.58 4.01 0.79
N VAL A 59 6.32 3.09 1.41
CA VAL A 59 6.76 1.82 0.82
C VAL A 59 6.73 0.69 1.85
N PHE A 60 6.54 -0.54 1.39
CA PHE A 60 6.70 -1.76 2.18
C PHE A 60 7.97 -2.52 1.77
N SER A 61 8.75 -3.02 2.72
CA SER A 61 10.00 -3.71 2.43
C SER A 61 9.93 -5.20 2.78
N PRO A 62 9.45 -6.09 1.88
CA PRO A 62 9.32 -7.52 2.20
C PRO A 62 10.65 -8.23 2.43
N THR A 63 11.73 -7.69 1.85
CA THR A 63 13.10 -8.19 2.01
C THR A 63 14.06 -7.00 2.01
N ALA A 64 15.24 -7.19 2.61
CA ALA A 64 16.25 -6.13 2.63
C ALA A 64 16.58 -5.61 1.23
N ASN A 65 16.63 -4.29 1.08
CA ASN A 65 16.90 -3.57 -0.18
C ASN A 65 15.81 -3.69 -1.26
N VAL A 66 14.65 -4.25 -0.94
CA VAL A 66 13.49 -4.29 -1.84
C VAL A 66 12.39 -3.43 -1.25
N ASP A 67 12.00 -2.37 -1.97
CA ASP A 67 10.89 -1.51 -1.60
C ASP A 67 9.74 -1.63 -2.60
N TRP A 68 8.54 -1.83 -2.06
CA TRP A 68 7.29 -1.87 -2.81
C TRP A 68 6.49 -0.61 -2.55
N ASP A 69 6.23 0.14 -3.62
CA ASP A 69 5.24 1.21 -3.64
C ASP A 69 3.80 0.65 -3.61
N ALA A 70 2.82 1.55 -3.55
CA ALA A 70 1.41 1.20 -3.51
C ALA A 70 1.00 0.28 -4.68
N SER A 71 1.43 0.57 -5.90
CA SER A 71 1.19 -0.24 -7.10
C SER A 71 1.69 -1.69 -6.96
N LYS A 72 2.92 -1.89 -6.47
CA LYS A 72 3.48 -3.23 -6.26
C LYS A 72 2.76 -3.98 -5.15
N ILE A 73 2.38 -3.30 -4.07
CA ILE A 73 1.60 -3.92 -2.99
C ILE A 73 0.23 -4.35 -3.53
N ILE A 74 -0.47 -3.48 -4.26
CA ILE A 74 -1.77 -3.78 -4.90
C ILE A 74 -1.64 -5.03 -5.78
N TYR A 75 -0.64 -5.04 -6.68
CA TYR A 75 -0.41 -6.18 -7.57
C TYR A 75 -0.20 -7.47 -6.79
N TYR A 76 0.65 -7.44 -5.75
CA TYR A 76 0.90 -8.60 -4.90
C TYR A 76 -0.39 -9.11 -4.23
N LEU A 77 -1.20 -8.22 -3.66
CA LEU A 77 -2.47 -8.58 -3.02
C LEU A 77 -3.47 -9.14 -4.02
N GLU A 78 -3.60 -8.57 -5.23
CA GLU A 78 -4.48 -9.12 -6.29
C GLU A 78 -4.15 -10.57 -6.66
N GLN A 79 -2.86 -10.94 -6.63
CA GLN A 79 -2.43 -12.29 -6.94
C GLN A 79 -2.63 -13.26 -5.77
N ASN A 80 -2.52 -12.80 -4.54
CA ASN A 80 -2.39 -13.67 -3.37
C ASN A 80 -3.57 -13.60 -2.37
N SER A 81 -4.55 -12.71 -2.58
CA SER A 81 -5.74 -12.57 -1.73
C SER A 81 -7.01 -13.18 -2.35
N LYS A 82 -6.89 -14.19 -3.23
CA LYS A 82 -8.03 -14.82 -3.89
C LYS A 82 -8.67 -15.91 -3.03
#